data_AF-A0A961XTC6-F1
#
_entry.id   AF-A0A961XTC6-F1
#
_cell.length_a   1.000
_cell.length_b   1.000
_cell.length_c   1.000
_cell.angle_alpha   90.00
_cell.angle_beta   90.00
_cell.angle_gamma   90.00
#
_symmetry.space_group_name_H-M   'P 1'
#
loop_
_entity.id
_entity.type
_entity.pdbx_description
1 polymer ?
#
loop_
_entity_poly.entity_id
_entity_poly.type
_entity_poly.pdbx_seq_one_letter_code
_entity_poly.pdbx_strand_id
1 'polypeptide(L)' 'GPRYKDRNGGYTRVLKAGFRYGDNAPLAVIELVDRDTDAKGAKDRARMEAMEAEGASAE' A
#
# COMPACT_ATOMS: atom_id res chain seq x y z
N GLY A 1 -14.80 -10.25 0.80
CA GLY A 1 -13.79 -11.04 0.06
C GLY A 1 -13.12 -12.02 1.00
N PRO A 2 -12.38 -13.04 0.51
CA PRO A 2 -11.81 -14.12 1.33
C PRO A 2 -10.96 -13.63 2.50
N ARG A 3 -10.22 -12.53 2.30
CA ARG A 3 -9.35 -11.89 3.31
C ARG A 3 -10.04 -11.54 4.63
N TYR A 4 -11.34 -11.22 4.60
CA TYR A 4 -12.08 -10.76 5.79
C TYR A 4 -13.25 -11.68 6.15
N LYS A 5 -13.21 -12.94 5.72
CA LYS A 5 -14.32 -13.89 5.91
C LYS A 5 -14.69 -14.08 7.39
N ASP A 6 -13.69 -14.14 8.26
CA ASP A 6 -13.87 -14.44 9.68
C ASP A 6 -13.92 -13.16 10.56
N ARG A 7 -13.87 -11.97 9.95
CA ARG A 7 -13.82 -10.69 10.66
C ARG A 7 -15.21 -10.03 10.70
N ASN A 8 -15.73 -9.80 11.90
CA ASN A 8 -17.00 -9.13 12.13
C ASN A 8 -16.80 -7.61 12.33
N GLY A 9 -16.72 -6.87 11.23
CA GLY A 9 -16.60 -5.40 11.22
C GLY A 9 -15.18 -4.87 11.40
N GLY A 10 -15.06 -3.54 11.34
CA GLY A 10 -13.77 -2.84 11.52
C GLY A 10 -12.75 -3.11 10.42
N TYR A 11 -13.18 -3.19 9.17
CA TYR A 11 -12.30 -3.52 8.03
C TYR A 11 -11.32 -2.40 7.66
N THR A 12 -11.58 -1.19 8.13
CA THR A 12 -10.77 -0.01 7.89
C THR A 12 -10.24 0.57 9.21
N ARG A 13 -9.06 1.16 9.14
CA ARG A 13 -8.44 1.96 10.19
C ARG A 13 -8.28 3.38 9.69
N VAL A 14 -8.63 4.34 10.53
CA VAL A 14 -8.45 5.78 10.26
C VAL A 14 -7.42 6.31 11.24
N LEU A 15 -6.32 6.84 10.71
CA LEU A 15 -5.22 7.44 11.47
C LEU A 15 -5.23 8.95 11.22
N LYS A 16 -5.30 9.75 12.28
CA LYS A 16 -5.24 11.21 12.17
C LYS A 16 -3.88 11.63 11.62
N ALA A 17 -3.86 12.55 10.66
CA ALA A 17 -2.66 12.98 9.94
C ALA A 17 -2.48 14.50 9.99
N GLY A 18 -2.85 15.12 11.11
CA GLY A 18 -2.72 16.56 11.31
C GLY A 18 -3.68 17.37 10.45
N PHE A 19 -3.21 18.53 9.97
CA PHE A 19 -4.01 19.47 9.18
C PHE A 19 -3.32 19.77 7.85
N ARG A 20 -4.11 19.99 6.81
CA ARG A 20 -3.65 20.33 5.47
C ARG A 20 -3.09 21.75 5.45
N TYR A 21 -1.96 21.93 4.77
CA TYR A 21 -1.36 23.24 4.56
C TYR A 21 -2.26 24.13 3.70
N GLY A 22 -2.43 25.39 4.12
CA GLY A 22 -3.17 26.43 3.38
C GLY A 22 -4.61 26.65 3.85
N ASP A 23 -5.34 25.59 4.22
CA ASP A 23 -6.74 25.69 4.68
C ASP A 23 -6.98 25.09 6.07
N ASN A 24 -5.95 24.53 6.68
CA ASN A 24 -5.99 23.90 8.00
C ASN A 24 -7.10 22.82 8.10
N ALA A 25 -7.42 22.15 7.00
CA ALA A 25 -8.42 21.08 6.99
C ALA A 25 -7.88 19.82 7.71
N PRO A 26 -8.64 19.16 8.60
CA PRO A 26 -8.19 17.93 9.26
C PRO A 26 -7.93 16.83 8.23
N LEU A 27 -6.75 16.22 8.29
CA LEU A 27 -6.37 15.09 7.43
C LEU A 27 -6.39 13.78 8.22
N ALA A 28 -6.63 12.71 7.48
CA ALA A 28 -6.47 11.35 7.98
C ALA A 28 -6.03 10.41 6.87
N VAL A 29 -5.28 9.37 7.26
CA VAL A 29 -4.97 8.22 6.41
C VAL A 29 -5.99 7.14 6.72
N ILE A 30 -6.67 6.65 5.68
CA ILE A 30 -7.54 5.49 5.77
C ILE A 30 -6.85 4.28 5.15
N GLU A 31 -6.81 3.17 5.88
CA GLU A 31 -6.23 1.93 5.41
C GLU A 31 -7.12 0.72 5.70
N LEU A 32 -6.91 -0.35 4.95
CA LEU A 32 -7.49 -1.67 5.20
C LEU A 32 -6.64 -2.39 6.26
N VAL A 33 -7.28 -2.96 7.29
CA VAL A 33 -6.58 -3.45 8.49
C VAL A 33 -5.62 -4.61 8.20
N ASP A 34 -6.03 -5.58 7.37
CA ASP A 34 -5.23 -6.78 7.09
C ASP A 34 -4.69 -6.74 5.64
N ARG A 35 -4.30 -5.55 5.17
CA ARG A 35 -3.74 -5.41 3.82
C ARG A 35 -2.33 -5.97 3.74
N ASP A 36 -2.03 -6.59 2.61
CA ASP A 36 -0.66 -6.92 2.22
C ASP A 36 0.10 -5.63 1.88
N THR A 37 1.17 -5.35 2.62
CA THR A 37 2.03 -4.17 2.44
C THR A 37 2.92 -4.28 1.20
N ASP A 38 3.29 -5.51 0.84
CA ASP A 38 4.18 -5.81 -0.28
C ASP A 38 3.42 -5.85 -1.60
N ALA A 39 2.09 -5.95 -1.57
CA ALA A 39 1.28 -5.84 -2.78
C ALA A 39 1.43 -4.47 -3.49
N LYS A 40 1.76 -3.40 -2.77
CA LYS A 40 1.90 -2.06 -3.38
C LYS A 40 3.19 -1.98 -4.20
N GLY A 41 3.07 -1.77 -5.51
CA GLY A 41 4.21 -1.65 -6.41
C GLY A 41 4.90 -2.99 -6.74
N ALA A 42 4.28 -4.13 -6.39
CA ALA A 42 4.84 -5.45 -6.67
C ALA A 42 5.12 -5.68 -8.17
N LYS A 43 4.21 -5.19 -9.04
CA LYS A 43 4.38 -5.28 -10.50
C LYS A 43 5.55 -4.44 -10.99
N ASP A 44 5.72 -3.25 -10.45
CA ASP A 44 6.79 -2.34 -10.87
C ASP A 44 8.15 -2.87 -10.38
N ARG A 45 8.22 -3.40 -9.15
CA ARG A 45 9.42 -4.06 -8.64
C ARG A 45 9.80 -5.29 -9.47
N ALA A 46 8.85 -6.17 -9.76
CA ALA A 46 9.10 -7.35 -10.58
C ALA A 46 9.59 -6.97 -12.00
N ARG A 47 9.09 -5.88 -12.58
CA ARG A 47 9.58 -5.35 -13.85
C ARG A 47 11.03 -4.87 -13.75
N MET A 48 11.37 -4.13 -12.70
CA MET A 48 12.73 -3.62 -12.48
C MET A 48 13.73 -4.76 -12.26
N GLU A 49 13.38 -5.74 -11.43
CA GLU A 49 14.18 -6.93 -11.16
C GLU A 49 14.44 -7.75 -12.43
N ALA A 50 13.42 -7.92 -13.29
CA ALA A 50 13.58 -8.59 -14.58
C ALA A 50 14.53 -7.82 -15.51
N MET A 51 14.42 -6.49 -15.57
CA MET A 51 15.32 -5.63 -16.36
C MET A 51 16.77 -5.68 -15.85
N GLU A 52 16.97 -5.68 -14.53
CA GLU A 52 18.30 -5.82 -13.92
C GLU A 52 18.90 -7.20 -14.17
N ALA A 53 18.11 -8.27 -14.07
CA ALA A 53 18.55 -9.63 -14.34
C ALA A 53 18.93 -9.84 -15.81
N GLU A 54 18.16 -9.28 -16.75
CA GLU A 54 18.50 -9.30 -18.18
C GLU A 54 19.80 -8.52 -18.46
N GLY A 55 19.97 -7.35 -17.84
CA GLY A 55 21.19 -6.55 -17.96
C GLY A 55 22.44 -7.23 -17.39
N ALA A 56 22.32 -7.91 -16.25
CA ALA A 56 23.42 -8.64 -15.61
C ALA A 56 23.81 -9.93 -16.35
N SER A 57 22.92 -10.50 -17.16
CA SER A 57 23.20 -11.68 -17.99
C SER A 57 23.84 -11.36 -19.35
N ALA A 58 23.90 -10.08 -19.71
CA ALA A 58 24.48 -9.57 -20.93
C ALA A 58 25.92 -9.04 -20.76
N GLU A 59 26.46 -9.08 -19.53
CA GLU A 59 27.87 -8.81 -19.20
C GLU A 59 28.67 -10.12 -19.09
#